data_AF-A0A6S6RAN8-F1
#
_entry.id   AF-A0A6S6RAN8-F1
#
_cell.length_a   1.000
_cell.length_b   1.000
_cell.length_c   1.000
_cell.angle_alpha   90.00
_cell.angle_beta   90.00
_cell.angle_gamma   90.00
#
_symmetry.space_group_name_H-M   'P 1'
#
loop_
_entity.id
_entity.type
_entity.pdbx_description
1 polymer ?
#
loop_
_entity_poly.entity_id
_entity_poly.type
_entity_poly.pdbx_seq_one_letter_code
_entity_poly.pdbx_strand_id
1 'polypeptide(L)' 'MVDYREIIRLKSLNFSNVGIANSIRCSRNTVSDVLKLTEARELAWPIPESLTIRDIEVLFYPDRQLLFEKISNKMH' A
#
# COMPACT_ATOMS: atom_id res chain seq x y z
N MET A 1 3.38 -6.72 -7.16
CA MET A 1 2.59 -5.69 -6.45
C MET A 1 3.25 -5.48 -5.09
N VAL A 2 3.27 -4.25 -4.56
CA VAL A 2 3.87 -3.99 -3.24
C VAL A 2 3.00 -4.63 -2.16
N ASP A 3 3.61 -5.31 -1.19
CA ASP A 3 2.86 -5.89 -0.07
C ASP A 3 2.62 -4.83 1.01
N TYR A 4 1.55 -4.05 0.83
CA TYR A 4 1.17 -2.99 1.77
C TYR A 4 0.86 -3.53 3.17
N ARG A 5 0.26 -4.72 3.25
CA ARG A 5 -0.10 -5.34 4.53
C ARG A 5 1.15 -5.66 5.33
N GLU A 6 2.16 -6.21 4.67
CA GLU A 6 3.42 -6.55 5.32
C GLU A 6 4.23 -5.31 5.72
N ILE A 7 4.20 -4.23 4.94
CA ILE A 7 4.83 -2.95 5.33
C ILE A 7 4.22 -2.45 6.67
N ILE A 8 2.89 -2.43 6.76
CA ILE A 8 2.16 -1.92 7.92
C ILE A 8 2.41 -2.83 9.14
N ARG A 9 2.40 -4.15 8.94
CA ARG A 9 2.70 -5.13 10.00
C ARG A 9 4.12 -5.00 10.54
N LEU A 10 5.13 -4.91 9.66
CA LEU A 10 6.52 -4.78 10.11
C LEU A 10 6.75 -3.43 10.81
N LYS A 11 6.07 -2.37 10.37
CA LYS A 11 6.13 -1.08 11.06
C LYS A 11 5.55 -1.15 12.47
N SER A 12 4.44 -1.86 12.69
CA SER A 12 3.86 -2.05 14.04
C SER A 12 4.73 -2.93 14.95
N LEU A 13 5.70 -3.66 14.38
CA LEU A 13 6.73 -4.41 15.10
C LEU A 13 8.04 -3.61 15.26
N ASN A 14 7.99 -2.29 15.05
CA ASN A 14 9.10 -1.35 15.23
C ASN A 14 10.31 -1.57 14.28
N PHE A 15 10.12 -2.24 13.14
CA PHE A 15 11.17 -2.33 12.13
C PHE A 15 11.46 -0.94 11.53
N SER A 16 12.73 -0.68 11.21
CA SER A 16 13.14 0.53 10.50
C SER A 16 12.70 0.49 9.03
N ASN A 17 12.51 1.65 8.39
CA ASN A 17 12.13 1.69 6.97
C ASN A 17 13.15 0.97 6.07
N VAL A 18 14.44 0.97 6.44
CA VAL A 18 15.50 0.22 5.77
C VAL A 18 15.28 -1.30 5.93
N GLY A 19 15.00 -1.74 7.16
CA GLY A 19 14.73 -3.15 7.45
C GLY A 19 13.51 -3.66 6.68
N ILE A 20 12.41 -2.91 6.69
CA ILE A 20 11.18 -3.23 5.95
C ILE A 20 11.47 -3.34 4.44
N ALA A 21 12.17 -2.35 3.88
CA ALA A 21 12.54 -2.33 2.47
C ALA A 21 13.34 -3.58 2.06
N ASN A 22 14.29 -3.99 2.89
CA ASN A 22 15.10 -5.18 2.67
C ASN A 22 14.27 -6.47 2.78
N SER A 23 13.38 -6.57 3.76
CA SER A 23 12.51 -7.74 3.96
C SER A 23 11.54 -7.96 2.79
N ILE A 24 10.95 -6.87 2.27
CA ILE A 24 9.92 -6.91 1.22
C ILE A 24 10.52 -6.80 -0.18
N ARG A 25 11.82 -6.48 -0.29
CA ARG A 25 12.53 -6.20 -1.56
C ARG A 25 11.90 -5.05 -2.34
N CYS A 26 11.59 -3.96 -1.64
CA CYS A 26 11.11 -2.71 -2.24
C CYS A 26 12.03 -1.55 -1.87
N SER A 27 11.83 -0.39 -2.50
CA SER A 27 12.63 0.80 -2.16
C SER A 27 12.22 1.38 -0.80
N ARG A 28 13.15 2.00 -0.08
CA ARG A 28 12.82 2.77 1.14
C ARG A 28 11.85 3.91 0.89
N ASN A 29 11.84 4.47 -0.32
CA ASN A 29 10.89 5.51 -0.70
C ASN A 29 9.48 4.93 -0.76
N THR A 30 9.30 3.76 -1.38
CA THR A 30 8.04 3.03 -1.39
C THR A 30 7.52 2.77 0.03
N VAL A 31 8.40 2.32 0.95
CA VAL A 31 8.02 2.14 2.37
C VAL A 31 7.58 3.47 2.97
N SER A 32 8.35 4.54 2.78
CA SER A 32 8.01 5.86 3.31
C SER A 32 6.67 6.38 2.79
N ASP A 33 6.38 6.21 1.50
CA ASP A 33 5.14 6.68 0.88
C ASP A 33 3.95 5.89 1.42
N VAL A 34 4.08 4.57 1.52
CA VAL A 34 3.05 3.71 2.12
C VAL A 34 2.75 4.10 3.56
N LEU A 35 3.78 4.35 4.38
CA LEU A 35 3.57 4.74 5.79
C LEU A 35 2.89 6.11 5.92
N LYS A 36 3.22 7.09 5.08
CA LYS A 36 2.53 8.38 5.04
C LYS A 36 1.06 8.23 4.64
N LEU A 37 0.78 7.40 3.63
CA LEU A 37 -0.59 7.14 3.18
C LEU A 37 -1.40 6.39 4.24
N THR A 38 -0.77 5.47 4.96
CA THR A 38 -1.35 4.72 6.07
C THR A 38 -1.79 5.68 7.19
N GLU A 39 -0.91 6.59 7.60
CA GLU A 39 -1.20 7.64 8.59
C GLU A 39 -2.34 8.56 8.13
N ALA A 40 -2.27 9.06 6.89
CA ALA A 40 -3.29 9.95 6.34
C ALA A 40 -4.68 9.32 6.18
N ARG A 41 -4.76 7.99 6.14
CA ARG A 41 -6.01 7.22 5.97
C ARG A 41 -6.46 6.52 7.25
N GLU A 42 -5.78 6.77 8.37
CA GLU A 42 -6.03 6.12 9.66
C GLU A 42 -6.04 4.58 9.57
N LEU A 43 -5.30 4.02 8.62
CA LEU A 43 -5.13 2.58 8.47
C LEU A 43 -4.03 2.14 9.43
N ALA A 44 -4.21 1.03 10.15
CA ALA A 44 -3.19 0.53 11.05
C ALA A 44 -3.23 -1.00 11.12
N TRP A 45 -2.15 -1.58 11.64
CA TRP A 45 -2.16 -3.00 12.03
C TRP A 45 -3.01 -3.20 13.29
N PRO A 46 -3.81 -4.27 13.41
CA PRO A 46 -4.04 -5.33 12.42
C PRO A 46 -4.99 -4.91 11.30
N ILE A 47 -4.64 -5.28 10.07
CA ILE A 47 -5.50 -5.04 8.91
C ILE A 47 -6.50 -6.19 8.78
N PRO A 48 -7.82 -5.93 8.70
CA PRO A 48 -8.84 -6.95 8.49
C PRO A 48 -8.51 -7.85 7.29
N GLU A 49 -8.77 -9.16 7.40
CA GLU A 49 -8.57 -10.09 6.28
C GLU A 49 -9.49 -9.80 5.08
N SER A 50 -10.64 -9.18 5.34
CA SER A 50 -11.56 -8.71 4.31
C SER A 50 -10.99 -7.60 3.43
N LEU A 51 -9.96 -6.87 3.91
CA LEU A 51 -9.33 -5.80 3.16
C LEU A 51 -8.17 -6.36 2.33
N THR A 52 -8.41 -6.52 1.03
CA THR A 52 -7.43 -7.07 0.10
C THR A 52 -6.32 -6.07 -0.21
N ILE A 53 -5.19 -6.54 -0.76
CA ILE A 53 -4.11 -5.65 -1.20
C ILE A 53 -4.61 -4.65 -2.26
N ARG A 54 -5.56 -5.07 -3.11
CA ARG A 54 -6.18 -4.20 -4.11
C ARG A 54 -7.00 -3.09 -3.46
N ASP A 55 -7.80 -3.40 -2.44
CA ASP A 55 -8.59 -2.39 -1.72
C ASP A 55 -7.68 -1.33 -1.08
N ILE A 56 -6.55 -1.77 -0.51
CA ILE A 56 -5.52 -0.87 0.02
C ILE A 56 -4.88 -0.04 -1.10
N GLU A 57 -4.62 -0.63 -2.26
CA GLU A 57 -4.08 0.11 -3.41
C GLU A 57 -5.04 1.21 -3.87
N VAL A 58 -6.35 0.94 -3.93
CA VAL A 58 -7.39 1.95 -4.26
C VAL A 58 -7.46 3.04 -3.20
N LEU A 59 -7.35 2.67 -1.92
CA LEU A 59 -7.32 3.63 -0.82
C LEU A 59 -6.10 4.58 -0.93
N PHE A 60 -4.94 4.03 -1.29
CA PHE A 60 -3.68 4.77 -1.40
C PHE A 60 -3.56 5.58 -2.69
N TYR A 61 -4.06 5.06 -3.80
CA TYR A 61 -3.91 5.63 -5.12
C TYR A 61 -5.23 5.56 -5.91
N PRO A 62 -6.26 6.33 -5.51
CA PRO A 62 -7.57 6.29 -6.16
C PRO A 62 -7.50 6.62 -7.65
N ASP A 63 -6.57 7.48 -8.07
CA ASP A 63 -6.37 7.84 -9.48
C ASP A 63 -5.85 6.69 -10.35
N ARG A 64 -5.19 5.68 -9.74
CA ARG A 64 -4.75 4.48 -10.48
C ARG A 64 -5.95 3.62 -10.89
N GLN A 65 -7.00 3.58 -10.06
CA GLN A 65 -8.27 2.91 -10.41
C GLN A 65 -8.93 3.59 -11.62
N LEU A 66 -9.00 4.93 -11.60
CA LEU A 66 -9.61 5.74 -12.66
C LEU A 66 -8.90 5.57 -14.01
N LEU A 67 -7.59 5.28 -14.01
CA LEU A 67 -6.85 5.02 -15.24
C LEU A 67 -7.29 3.69 -15.90
N PHE A 68 -7.52 2.64 -15.12
CA PHE A 68 -8.01 1.35 -15.66
C PHE A 68 -9.41 1.48 -16.26
N GLU A 69 -10.32 2.17 -15.58
CA GLU A 69 -11.68 2.40 -16.08
C GLU A 69 -11.70 3.26 -17.34
N LYS A 70 -10.87 4.32 -17.39
CA LYS A 70 -10.73 5.17 -18.59
C LYS A 70 -10.15 4.42 -19.78
N ILE A 71 -9.18 3.53 -19.58
CA ILE A 71 -8.61 2.70 -20.65
C ILE A 71 -9.64 1.67 -21.13
N SER A 72 -10.37 1.04 -20.21
CA SER A 72 -11.41 0.06 -20.53
C SER A 72 -12.56 0.68 -21.33
N ASN A 73 -13.02 1.88 -20.96
CA ASN A 73 -14.11 2.58 -21.65
C ASN A 73 -13.70 3.21 -22.99
N LYS A 74 -12.40 3.26 -23.31
CA LYS A 74 -11.88 3.78 -24.60
C LYS A 74 -11.66 2.69 -25.65
N MET A 75 -11.81 1.42 -25.27
CA MET A 75 -11.74 0.25 -26.16
C MET A 75 -13.11 -0.19 -26.69
N HIS A 76 -14.16 0.59 -26.44
CA HIS A 76 -15.51 0.41 -27.00
C HIS A 76 -15.89 1.59 -27.90
#